data_AF-A0A2L1UPM1-F1
#
_entry.id   AF-A0A2L1UPM1-F1
#
_cell.length_a   1.000
_cell.length_b   1.000
_cell.length_c   1.000
_cell.angle_alpha   90.00
_cell.angle_beta   90.00
_cell.angle_gamma   90.00
#
_symmetry.space_group_name_H-M   'P 1'
#
loop_
_entity.id
_entity.type
_entity.pdbx_description
1 polymer ?
#
loop_
_entity_poly.entity_id
_entity_poly.type
_entity_poly.pdbx_seq_one_letter_code
_entity_poly.pdbx_strand_id
1 'polypeptide(L)'
;MENQHRKISGYRDLCQGEIDLMNRIKSKGKEMLELVTELQGRLSTDIEVKKADATRAGISQATPEAVELRRFTAAEPQRWAAIGKTDIQTGIMALVRAVAQPSEV
;
A
#
# COMPACT_ATOMS: atom_id res chain seq x y z
N MET A 1 8.62 -27.85 -21.64
CA MET A 1 7.28 -27.22 -21.72
C MET A 1 7.46 -25.99 -22.61
N GLU A 2 6.78 -25.94 -23.75
CA GLU A 2 6.94 -24.86 -24.74
C GLU A 2 6.58 -23.50 -24.12
N ASN A 3 7.44 -22.52 -24.39
CA ASN A 3 7.36 -21.15 -23.89
C ASN A 3 5.97 -20.55 -24.13
N GLN A 4 5.16 -20.48 -23.07
CA GLN A 4 3.80 -19.95 -23.09
C GLN A 4 3.77 -18.40 -23.10
N HIS A 5 4.89 -17.76 -23.39
CA HIS A 5 4.98 -16.32 -23.66
C HIS A 5 4.61 -16.07 -25.14
N ARG A 6 3.35 -16.35 -25.49
CA ARG A 6 2.78 -15.87 -26.75
C ARG A 6 2.84 -14.35 -26.73
N LYS A 7 3.51 -13.77 -27.74
CA LYS A 7 3.59 -12.32 -28.00
C LYS A 7 2.29 -11.62 -27.61
N ILE A 8 2.35 -10.81 -26.56
CA ILE A 8 1.33 -9.79 -26.34
C ILE A 8 1.72 -8.66 -27.30
N SER A 9 0.83 -8.33 -28.23
CA SER A 9 1.02 -7.19 -29.15
C SER A 9 1.45 -5.94 -28.36
N GLY A 10 2.52 -5.26 -28.80
CA GLY A 10 3.09 -4.07 -28.13
C GLY A 10 4.20 -4.33 -27.09
N TYR A 11 4.68 -5.58 -26.95
CA TYR A 11 5.79 -5.91 -26.03
C TYR A 11 6.90 -6.71 -26.74
N ARG A 12 8.13 -6.49 -26.29
CA ARG A 12 9.28 -7.32 -26.68
C ARG A 12 9.22 -8.71 -26.06
N ASP A 13 9.94 -9.65 -26.65
CA ASP A 13 10.14 -10.96 -26.03
C ASP A 13 11.03 -10.80 -24.79
N LEU A 14 10.62 -11.42 -23.69
CA LEU A 14 11.33 -11.42 -22.41
C LEU A 14 12.11 -12.73 -22.25
N CYS A 15 13.34 -12.64 -21.76
CA CYS A 15 14.08 -13.83 -21.34
C CYS A 15 13.57 -14.33 -19.98
N GLN A 16 13.88 -15.59 -19.65
CA GLN A 16 13.45 -16.18 -18.37
C GLN A 16 13.94 -15.37 -17.15
N GLY A 17 15.17 -14.84 -17.20
CA GLY A 17 15.70 -14.01 -16.12
C GLY A 17 14.91 -12.71 -15.88
N GLU A 18 14.32 -12.14 -16.93
CA GLU A 18 13.48 -10.94 -16.83
C GLU A 18 12.10 -11.28 -16.26
N ILE A 19 11.52 -12.41 -16.68
CA ILE A 19 10.28 -12.94 -16.11
C ILE A 19 10.45 -13.21 -14.62
N ASP A 20 11.56 -13.85 -14.23
CA ASP A 20 11.87 -14.13 -12.83
C ASP A 20 12.08 -12.85 -12.03
N LEU A 21 12.70 -11.83 -12.61
CA LEU A 21 12.81 -10.50 -11.98
C LEU A 21 11.44 -9.85 -11.78
N MET A 22 10.56 -9.86 -12.79
CA MET A 22 9.19 -9.32 -12.66
C MET A 22 8.41 -10.04 -11.56
N ASN A 23 8.51 -11.37 -11.49
CA ASN A 23 7.83 -12.16 -10.47
C ASN A 23 8.34 -11.84 -9.06
N ARG A 24 9.66 -11.68 -8.88
CA ARG A 24 10.24 -11.24 -7.61
C ARG A 24 9.76 -9.85 -7.20
N ILE A 25 9.72 -8.90 -8.13
CA ILE A 25 9.19 -7.54 -7.89
C ILE A 25 7.72 -7.62 -7.42
N LYS A 26 6.88 -8.37 -8.14
CA LYS A 26 5.46 -8.56 -7.80
C LYS A 26 5.28 -9.24 -6.43
N SER A 27 6.12 -10.23 -6.12
CA SER A 27 6.11 -10.90 -4.81
C SER A 27 6.39 -9.91 -3.69
N LYS A 28 7.42 -9.06 -3.84
CA LYS A 28 7.71 -8.01 -2.86
C LYS A 28 6.62 -6.95 -2.78
N GLY A 29 6.02 -6.58 -3.91
CA GLY A 29 4.83 -5.72 -3.92
C GLY A 29 3.68 -6.30 -3.11
N LYS A 30 3.44 -7.62 -3.19
CA LYS A 30 2.42 -8.29 -2.38
C LYS A 30 2.73 -8.23 -0.89
N GLU A 31 3.95 -8.56 -0.48
CA GLU A 31 4.39 -8.47 0.93
C GLU A 31 4.19 -7.06 1.49
N MET A 32 4.53 -6.03 0.72
CA MET A 32 4.31 -4.63 1.12
C MET A 32 2.82 -4.29 1.27
N LEU A 33 1.96 -4.81 0.38
CA LEU A 33 0.51 -4.60 0.47
C LEU A 33 -0.14 -5.33 1.66
N GLU A 34 0.42 -6.47 2.06
CA GLU A 34 0.01 -7.16 3.30
C GLU A 34 0.31 -6.28 4.52
N LEU A 35 1.52 -5.70 4.61
CA LEU A 35 1.88 -4.74 5.67
C LEU A 35 1.01 -3.47 5.67
N VAL A 36 0.68 -2.94 4.49
CA VAL A 36 -0.26 -1.82 4.37
C VAL A 36 -1.63 -2.19 4.93
N THR A 37 -2.11 -3.41 4.66
CA THR A 37 -3.40 -3.89 5.16
C THR A 37 -3.39 -4.00 6.68
N GLU A 38 -2.32 -4.54 7.25
CA GLU A 38 -2.11 -4.61 8.70
C GLU A 38 -2.13 -3.21 9.34
N LEU A 39 -1.36 -2.26 8.78
CA LEU A 39 -1.32 -0.87 9.25
C LEU A 39 -2.71 -0.22 9.17
N GLN A 40 -3.42 -0.38 8.07
CA GLN A 40 -4.77 0.18 7.90
C GLN A 40 -5.75 -0.38 8.95
N GLY A 41 -5.70 -1.69 9.21
CA GLY A 41 -6.48 -2.34 10.26
C GLY A 41 -6.17 -1.75 11.64
N ARG A 42 -4.87 -1.66 11.99
CA ARG A 42 -4.42 -1.05 13.24
C ARG A 42 -4.91 0.39 13.39
N LEU A 43 -4.77 1.22 12.36
CA LEU A 43 -5.20 2.62 12.39
C LEU A 43 -6.73 2.76 12.54
N SER A 44 -7.49 1.84 11.94
CA SER A 44 -8.95 1.78 12.12
C SER A 44 -9.33 1.47 13.56
N THR A 45 -8.69 0.47 14.17
CA THR A 45 -8.91 0.15 15.58
C THR A 45 -8.46 1.29 16.50
N ASP A 46 -7.31 1.91 16.21
CA ASP A 46 -6.78 3.02 17.00
C ASP A 46 -7.74 4.21 17.06
N ILE A 47 -8.42 4.56 15.95
CA ILE A 47 -9.39 5.66 15.95
C ILE A 47 -10.65 5.31 16.75
N GLU A 48 -11.13 4.08 16.66
CA GLU A 48 -12.29 3.61 17.42
C GLU A 48 -12.03 3.61 18.93
N VAL A 49 -10.88 3.07 19.34
CA VAL A 49 -10.45 3.03 20.75
C VAL A 49 -10.31 4.45 21.30
N LYS A 50 -9.59 5.35 20.59
CA LYS A 50 -9.40 6.74 21.04
C LYS A 50 -10.72 7.51 21.15
N LYS A 51 -11.67 7.26 20.25
CA LYS A 51 -13.03 7.83 20.33
C LYS A 51 -13.80 7.32 21.55
N ALA A 52 -13.73 6.02 21.80
CA ALA A 52 -14.37 5.41 22.96
C ALA A 52 -13.76 5.95 24.28
N ASP A 53 -12.44 6.05 24.36
CA ASP A 53 -11.73 6.61 25.52
C ASP A 53 -12.10 8.08 25.78
N ALA A 54 -12.07 8.92 24.74
CA ALA A 54 -12.49 10.31 24.86
C ALA A 54 -13.96 10.44 25.32
N THR A 55 -14.84 9.57 24.84
CA THR A 55 -16.26 9.54 25.26
C THR A 55 -16.40 9.13 26.73
N ARG A 56 -15.62 8.13 27.18
CA ARG A 56 -15.63 7.67 28.58
C ARG A 56 -15.04 8.68 29.56
N ALA A 57 -14.07 9.49 29.12
CA ALA A 57 -13.45 10.53 29.93
C ALA A 57 -14.39 11.72 30.24
N GLY A 58 -15.57 11.77 29.60
CA GLY A 58 -16.60 12.77 29.82
C GLY A 58 -16.60 13.90 28.78
N ILE A 59 -17.48 14.88 28.99
CA ILE A 59 -17.74 15.94 27.99
C ILE A 59 -16.64 17.00 27.88
N SER A 60 -15.69 17.02 28.82
CA SER A 60 -14.61 18.01 28.82
C SER A 60 -13.64 17.72 27.70
N GLN A 61 -13.48 18.66 26.76
CA GLN A 61 -12.51 18.54 25.67
C GLN A 61 -11.05 18.66 26.15
N ALA A 62 -10.83 19.02 27.42
CA ALA A 62 -9.51 19.17 28.02
C ALA A 62 -8.98 17.87 28.65
N THR A 63 -9.73 16.77 28.61
CA THR A 63 -9.22 15.48 29.09
C THR A 63 -8.03 15.03 28.23
N PRO A 64 -7.03 14.34 28.82
CA PRO A 64 -5.91 13.78 28.07
C PRO A 64 -6.36 12.94 26.86
N GLU A 65 -7.44 12.17 27.01
CA GLU A 65 -8.02 11.32 25.96
C GLU A 65 -8.61 12.14 24.80
N ALA A 66 -9.32 13.23 25.11
CA ALA A 66 -9.84 14.13 24.08
C ALA A 66 -8.73 14.90 23.36
N VAL A 67 -7.64 15.24 24.07
CA VAL A 67 -6.44 15.84 23.47
C VAL A 67 -5.75 14.85 22.54
N GLU A 68 -5.56 13.60 22.97
CA GLU A 68 -4.92 12.57 22.14
C GLU A 68 -5.77 12.21 20.91
N LEU A 69 -7.09 12.10 21.05
CA LEU A 69 -7.98 11.89 19.90
C LEU A 69 -7.82 13.02 18.87
N ARG A 70 -7.81 14.28 19.30
CA ARG A 70 -7.61 15.43 18.41
C ARG A 70 -6.25 15.39 17.72
N ARG A 71 -5.17 15.10 18.46
CA ARG A 71 -3.83 14.94 17.88
C ARG A 71 -3.80 13.81 16.84
N PHE A 72 -4.40 12.66 17.14
CA PHE A 72 -4.47 11.53 16.22
C PHE A 72 -5.27 11.88 14.95
N THR A 73 -6.44 12.52 15.09
CA THR A 73 -7.25 12.96 13.95
C THR A 73 -6.51 14.00 13.12
N ALA A 74 -5.88 15.00 13.73
CA ALA A 74 -5.11 16.03 13.03
C ALA A 74 -3.89 15.48 12.28
N ALA A 75 -3.31 14.37 12.73
CA ALA A 75 -2.22 13.71 12.04
C ALA A 75 -2.65 12.94 10.77
N GLU A 76 -3.97 12.78 10.53
CA GLU A 76 -4.55 12.09 9.37
C GLU A 76 -3.88 10.75 8.99
N PRO A 77 -3.62 9.82 9.93
CA PRO A 77 -2.77 8.65 9.65
C PRO A 77 -3.36 7.71 8.59
N GLN A 78 -4.69 7.60 8.49
CA GLN A 78 -5.34 6.81 7.44
C GLN A 78 -5.08 7.38 6.03
N ARG A 79 -5.03 8.71 5.90
CA ARG A 79 -4.69 9.38 4.65
C ARG A 79 -3.24 9.07 4.26
N TRP A 80 -2.32 9.17 5.22
CA TRP A 80 -0.91 8.83 4.98
C TRP A 80 -0.72 7.37 4.57
N ALA A 81 -1.44 6.44 5.21
CA ALA A 81 -1.42 5.02 4.81
C ALA A 81 -1.98 4.82 3.38
N ALA A 82 -3.03 5.55 3.00
CA ALA A 82 -3.59 5.50 1.65
C ALA A 82 -2.61 6.04 0.59
N ILE A 83 -1.92 7.15 0.87
CA ILE A 83 -0.87 7.69 -0.01
C ILE A 83 0.25 6.65 -0.18
N GLY A 84 0.76 6.11 0.93
CA GLY A 84 1.81 5.09 0.89
C GLY A 84 1.39 3.84 0.08
N LYS A 85 0.13 3.41 0.20
CA LYS A 85 -0.42 2.31 -0.61
C LYS A 85 -0.35 2.63 -2.11
N THR A 86 -0.84 3.80 -2.51
CA THR A 86 -0.83 4.23 -3.91
C THR A 86 0.59 4.34 -4.45
N ASP A 87 1.52 4.92 -3.67
CA ASP A 87 2.92 5.09 -4.08
C ASP A 87 3.64 3.74 -4.23
N ILE A 88 3.40 2.79 -3.31
CA ILE A 88 3.92 1.42 -3.42
C ILE A 88 3.38 0.74 -4.67
N GLN A 89 2.07 0.79 -4.91
CA GLN A 89 1.46 0.17 -6.10
C GLN A 89 2.02 0.78 -7.39
N THR A 90 2.13 2.11 -7.44
CA THR A 90 2.68 2.85 -8.58
C THR A 90 4.15 2.50 -8.80
N GLY A 91 4.96 2.49 -7.74
CA GLY A 91 6.37 2.13 -7.80
C GLY A 91 6.60 0.70 -8.27
N ILE A 92 5.85 -0.27 -7.75
CA ILE A 92 5.90 -1.67 -8.20
C ILE A 92 5.55 -1.77 -9.69
N MET A 93 4.52 -1.07 -10.15
CA MET A 93 4.15 -1.05 -11.56
C MET A 93 5.20 -0.37 -12.44
N ALA A 94 5.83 0.71 -11.98
CA ALA A 94 6.93 1.37 -12.68
C ALA A 94 8.14 0.43 -12.83
N LEU A 95 8.50 -0.31 -11.78
CA LEU A 95 9.57 -1.31 -11.82
C LEU A 95 9.25 -2.47 -12.79
N VAL A 96 8.02 -2.98 -12.76
CA VAL A 96 7.56 -4.01 -13.71
C VAL A 96 7.63 -3.48 -15.14
N ARG A 97 7.22 -2.22 -15.39
CA ARG A 97 7.30 -1.58 -16.71
C ARG A 97 8.74 -1.38 -17.17
N ALA A 98 9.67 -1.08 -16.26
CA ALA A 98 11.09 -0.95 -16.58
C ALA A 98 11.72 -2.27 -17.07
N VAL A 99 11.26 -3.42 -16.53
CA VAL A 99 11.64 -4.73 -17.05
C VAL A 99 10.94 -5.03 -18.37
N ALA A 100 9.62 -4.79 -18.43
CA ALA A 100 8.80 -5.13 -19.59
C ALA A 100 9.16 -4.34 -20.86
N GLN A 101 9.65 -3.11 -20.73
CA GLN A 101 10.03 -2.21 -21.84
C GLN A 101 9.00 -2.22 -22.98
N PRO A 102 7.74 -1.83 -22.72
CA PRO A 102 6.72 -1.77 -23.76
C PRO A 102 7.18 -0.85 -24.89
N SER A 103 7.04 -1.30 -26.13
CA SER A 103 7.34 -0.53 -27.33
C SER A 103 6.04 -0.34 -28.10
N GLU A 104 5.71 0.91 -28.42
CA GLU A 104 4.70 1.19 -29.43
C GLU A 104 5.26 0.70 -30.77
N VAL A 105 4.76 -0.44 -31.25
CA VAL A 105 4.85 -0.80 -32.67
C VAL A 105 3.51 -0.46 -33.28
#